data_AF-A0A656K2Q5-F1
#
_entry.id   AF-A0A656K2Q5-F1
#
_cell.length_a   1.000
_cell.length_b   1.000
_cell.length_c   1.000
_cell.angle_alpha   90.00
_cell.angle_beta   90.00
_cell.angle_gamma   90.00
#
_symmetry.space_group_name_H-M   'P 1'
#
loop_
_entity.id
_entity.type
_entity.pdbx_description
1 polymer ?
#
loop_
_entity_poly.entity_id
_entity_poly.type
_entity_poly.pdbx_seq_one_letter_code
_entity_poly.pdbx_strand_id
1 'polypeptide(L)'
;MKLFRLFSSLFLMTVSAAALAQARLDVRIKPANPDLKTNVEGYVGDLGDRDAKALRNFSLGAEQQAEKAAQALGYYQAQIDSE
;
A
#
# COMPACT_ATOMS: atom_id res chain seq x y z
N MET A 1 -0.70 29.19 -36.53
CA MET A 1 0.33 29.16 -35.45
C MET A 1 -0.26 29.28 -34.03
N LYS A 2 -1.21 30.18 -33.75
CA LYS A 2 -1.81 30.34 -32.40
C LYS A 2 -2.65 29.13 -31.94
N LEU A 3 -3.41 28.52 -32.85
CA LEU A 3 -4.25 27.36 -32.57
C LEU A 3 -3.43 26.11 -32.18
N PHE A 4 -2.27 25.90 -32.82
CA PHE A 4 -1.36 24.81 -32.52
C PHE A 4 -0.70 24.94 -31.13
N ARG A 5 -0.48 26.18 -30.66
CA ARG A 5 0.03 26.46 -29.29
C ARG A 5 -1.01 26.17 -28.21
N LEU A 6 -2.30 26.43 -28.47
CA LEU A 6 -3.39 26.15 -27.53
C LEU A 6 -3.62 24.64 -27.35
N PHE A 7 -3.58 23.86 -28.44
CA PHE A 7 -3.66 22.41 -28.34
C PHE A 7 -2.44 21.81 -27.65
N SER A 8 -1.24 22.37 -27.89
CA SER A 8 -0.01 21.94 -27.22
C SER A 8 0.01 22.24 -25.72
N SER A 9 -0.51 23.40 -25.28
CA SER A 9 -0.60 23.70 -23.84
C SER A 9 -1.63 22.84 -23.12
N LEU A 10 -2.76 22.53 -23.78
CA LEU A 10 -3.80 21.67 -23.22
C LEU A 10 -3.30 20.23 -23.09
N PHE A 11 -2.54 19.74 -24.09
CA PHE A 11 -1.91 18.42 -24.05
C PHE A 11 -0.85 18.31 -22.94
N LEU A 12 -0.03 19.34 -22.74
CA LEU A 12 0.98 19.37 -21.67
C LEU A 12 0.32 19.30 -20.27
N MET A 13 -0.82 19.97 -20.10
CA MET A 13 -1.54 20.00 -18.82
C MET A 13 -2.20 18.65 -18.47
N THR A 14 -2.67 17.90 -19.48
CA THR A 14 -3.26 16.57 -19.28
C THR A 14 -2.22 15.48 -18.97
N VAL A 15 -0.97 15.63 -19.41
CA VAL A 15 0.11 14.66 -19.12
C VAL A 15 0.57 14.75 -17.65
N SER A 16 0.47 15.92 -17.02
CA SER A 16 0.88 16.11 -15.61
C SER A 16 -0.05 15.45 -14.57
N ALA A 17 -1.24 14.99 -14.97
CA ALA A 17 -2.19 14.32 -14.06
C ALA A 17 -2.06 12.78 -14.06
N ALA A 18 -1.23 12.22 -14.94
CA ALA A 18 -1.03 10.77 -15.00
C ALA A 18 -0.04 10.33 -13.90
N ALA A 19 -0.52 9.49 -12.97
CA ALA A 19 0.25 8.65 -12.05
C ALA A 19 0.49 9.13 -10.59
N LEU A 20 -0.48 9.79 -9.95
CA LEU A 20 -0.59 9.74 -8.48
C LEU A 20 -1.44 8.53 -8.06
N ALA A 21 -0.92 7.32 -8.25
CA ALA A 21 -1.48 6.13 -7.62
C ALA A 21 -0.78 5.93 -6.28
N GLN A 22 -1.39 6.43 -5.20
CA GLN A 22 -0.87 6.21 -3.85
C GLN A 22 -1.02 4.73 -3.49
N ALA A 23 0.05 4.12 -3.00
CA ALA A 23 0.01 2.75 -2.52
C ALA A 23 -0.91 2.64 -1.30
N ARG A 24 -1.61 1.51 -1.19
CA ARG A 24 -2.53 1.22 -0.08
C ARG A 24 -2.21 -0.13 0.50
N LEU A 25 -2.31 -0.23 1.82
CA LEU A 25 -2.22 -1.49 2.53
C LEU A 25 -3.52 -2.28 2.28
N ASP A 26 -3.40 -3.50 1.77
CA ASP A 26 -4.51 -4.45 1.66
C ASP A 26 -4.22 -5.67 2.53
N VAL A 27 -4.94 -5.81 3.65
CA VAL A 27 -4.80 -6.95 4.56
C VAL A 27 -5.89 -7.99 4.26
N ARG A 28 -5.44 -9.19 3.89
CA ARG A 28 -6.29 -10.35 3.60
C ARG A 28 -6.04 -11.45 4.62
N ILE A 29 -7.06 -11.77 5.41
CA ILE A 29 -6.98 -12.82 6.44
C ILE A 29 -7.82 -14.02 5.99
N LYS A 30 -7.25 -15.24 6.12
CA LYS A 30 -7.93 -16.50 5.82
C LYS A 30 -7.71 -17.49 6.97
N PRO A 31 -8.77 -18.09 7.55
CA PRO A 31 -10.18 -17.74 7.36
C PRO A 31 -10.48 -16.30 7.79
N ALA A 32 -11.53 -15.68 7.24
CA ALA A 32 -11.83 -14.27 7.49
C ALA A 32 -12.02 -13.99 8.99
N ASN A 33 -11.27 -13.01 9.49
CA ASN A 33 -11.35 -12.57 10.88
C ASN A 33 -11.14 -11.03 10.93
N PRO A 34 -12.20 -10.25 11.25
CA PRO A 34 -12.13 -8.79 11.22
C PRO A 34 -11.28 -8.19 12.35
N ASP A 35 -11.21 -8.85 13.51
CA ASP A 35 -10.41 -8.37 14.64
C ASP A 35 -8.93 -8.53 14.34
N LEU A 36 -8.53 -9.70 13.82
CA LEU A 36 -7.15 -9.92 13.37
C LEU A 36 -6.78 -8.98 12.22
N LYS A 37 -7.69 -8.74 11.27
CA LYS A 37 -7.47 -7.79 10.18
C LYS A 37 -7.19 -6.38 10.72
N THR A 38 -8.08 -5.87 11.58
CA THR A 38 -7.95 -4.53 12.16
C THR A 38 -6.66 -4.41 12.98
N ASN A 39 -6.29 -5.46 13.72
CA ASN A 39 -5.06 -5.45 14.50
C ASN A 39 -3.80 -5.40 13.61
N VAL A 40 -3.76 -6.21 12.54
CA VAL A 40 -2.65 -6.18 11.58
C VAL A 40 -2.56 -4.82 10.88
N GLU A 41 -3.69 -4.25 10.44
CA GLU A 41 -3.72 -2.91 9.84
C GLU A 41 -3.17 -1.84 10.80
N GLY A 42 -3.52 -1.91 12.09
CA GLY A 42 -3.01 -0.99 13.11
C GLY A 42 -1.51 -1.14 13.40
N TYR A 43 -0.98 -2.36 13.44
CA TYR A 43 0.44 -2.62 13.69
C TYR A 43 1.33 -2.27 12.48
N VAL A 44 0.88 -2.55 11.26
CA VAL A 44 1.62 -2.21 10.03
C VAL A 44 1.59 -0.70 9.78
N GLY A 45 0.43 -0.07 9.97
CA GLY A 45 0.24 1.36 9.79
C GLY A 45 0.28 1.82 8.33
N ASP A 46 0.46 3.13 8.14
CA ASP A 46 0.42 3.76 6.82
C ASP A 46 1.67 3.45 5.96
N LEU A 47 1.44 3.20 4.68
CA LEU A 47 2.49 3.00 3.68
C LEU A 47 3.17 4.31 3.24
N GLY A 48 2.59 5.47 3.58
CA GLY A 48 3.08 6.79 3.20
C GLY A 48 3.24 6.96 1.70
N ASP A 49 4.10 7.88 1.30
CA ASP A 49 4.39 8.18 -0.12
C ASP A 49 5.50 7.29 -0.70
N ARG A 50 5.61 6.05 -0.20
CA ARG A 50 6.66 5.13 -0.63
C ARG A 50 6.47 4.73 -2.10
N ASP A 51 7.54 4.86 -2.87
CA ASP A 51 7.57 4.33 -4.23
C ASP A 51 7.60 2.79 -4.24
N ALA A 52 7.45 2.18 -5.42
CA ALA A 52 7.39 0.73 -5.56
C ALA A 52 8.65 0.01 -5.03
N LYS A 53 9.83 0.63 -5.09
CA LYS A 53 11.07 0.03 -4.58
C LYS A 53 11.12 0.12 -3.06
N ALA A 54 10.73 1.24 -2.49
CA ALA A 54 10.62 1.43 -1.06
C ALA A 54 9.58 0.49 -0.43
N LEU A 55 8.45 0.25 -1.12
CA LEU A 55 7.43 -0.71 -0.68
C LEU A 55 7.94 -2.15 -0.64
N ARG A 56 8.68 -2.60 -1.66
CA ARG A 56 9.32 -3.93 -1.65
C ARG A 56 10.31 -4.10 -0.49
N ASN A 57 11.01 -3.04 -0.13
CA ASN A 57 11.92 -3.08 1.02
C ASN A 57 11.15 -3.03 2.36
N PHE A 58 10.00 -2.35 2.39
CA PHE A 58 9.15 -2.24 3.56
C PHE A 58 8.42 -3.55 3.89
N SER A 59 8.19 -4.41 2.90
CA SER A 59 7.38 -5.63 3.06
C SER A 59 7.88 -6.56 4.17
N LEU A 60 9.20 -6.77 4.28
CA LEU A 60 9.79 -7.56 5.37
C LEU A 60 9.47 -6.98 6.76
N GLY A 61 9.44 -5.66 6.88
CA GLY A 61 9.05 -4.98 8.12
C GLY A 61 7.55 -5.12 8.39
N ALA A 62 6.72 -5.02 7.35
CA ALA A 62 5.28 -5.20 7.44
C ALA A 62 4.91 -6.63 7.88
N GLU A 63 5.57 -7.66 7.33
CA GLU A 63 5.38 -9.06 7.73
C GLU A 63 5.70 -9.27 9.21
N GLN A 64 6.82 -8.72 9.71
CA GLN A 64 7.18 -8.79 11.13
C GLN A 64 6.17 -8.07 12.03
N GLN A 65 5.58 -6.96 11.58
CA GLN A 65 4.52 -6.29 12.33
C GLN A 65 3.22 -7.09 12.32
N ALA A 66 2.87 -7.69 11.18
CA ALA A 66 1.72 -8.58 11.09
C ALA A 66 1.89 -9.82 11.99
N GLU A 67 3.10 -10.37 12.11
CA GLU A 67 3.40 -11.48 13.02
C GLU A 67 3.17 -11.07 14.48
N LYS A 68 3.67 -9.90 14.90
CA LYS A 68 3.43 -9.38 16.25
C LYS A 68 1.95 -9.13 16.52
N ALA A 69 1.22 -8.60 15.55
CA ALA A 69 -0.22 -8.40 15.65
C ALA A 69 -0.97 -9.73 15.81
N ALA A 70 -0.58 -10.76 15.06
CA ALA A 70 -1.14 -12.10 15.16
C ALA A 70 -0.86 -12.70 16.55
N GLN A 71 0.38 -12.61 17.03
CA GLN A 71 0.78 -13.09 18.36
C GLN A 71 0.07 -12.36 19.49
N ALA A 72 -0.20 -11.05 19.35
CA ALA A 72 -0.96 -10.27 20.34
C ALA A 72 -2.40 -10.80 20.55
N LEU A 73 -2.95 -11.51 19.57
CA LEU A 73 -4.26 -12.17 19.64
C LEU A 73 -4.15 -13.69 19.83
N GLY A 74 -2.95 -14.22 20.09
CA GLY A 74 -2.70 -15.63 20.37
C GLY A 74 -2.42 -16.52 19.15
N TYR A 75 -2.24 -15.95 17.96
CA TYR A 75 -1.93 -16.69 16.73
C TYR A 75 -0.42 -16.85 16.54
N TYR A 76 0.18 -17.82 17.22
CA TYR A 76 1.64 -18.07 17.15
C TYR A 76 2.11 -18.86 15.91
N GLN A 77 1.17 -19.43 15.16
CA GLN A 77 1.44 -20.29 13.99
C GLN A 77 0.83 -19.70 12.71
N ALA A 78 0.67 -18.38 12.67
CA ALA A 78 0.19 -17.69 11.47
C ALA A 78 1.23 -17.79 10.35
N GLN A 79 0.77 -18.12 9.15
CA GLN A 79 1.56 -17.94 7.93
C GLN A 79 1.26 -16.54 7.37
N ILE A 80 2.32 -15.80 7.05
CA ILE A 80 2.25 -14.41 6.63
C ILE A 80 3.17 -14.24 5.43
N ASP A 81 2.64 -13.66 4.37
CA ASP A 81 3.32 -13.43 3.10
C ASP A 81 2.90 -12.05 2.55
N SER A 82 3.76 -11.41 1.75
CA SER A 82 3.51 -10.16 1.04
C SER A 82 3.65 -10.30 -0.49
N GLU A 83 2.93 -9.47 -1.25
CA GLU A 83 2.91 -9.44 -2.73
C GLU A 83 3.54 -8.15 -3.29
#